data_AF-A0A524AIK5-F1
#
_entry.id   AF-A0A524AIK5-F1
#
_cell.length_a   1.000
_cell.length_b   1.000
_cell.length_c   1.000
_cell.angle_alpha   90.00
_cell.angle_beta   90.00
_cell.angle_gamma   90.00
#
_symmetry.space_group_name_H-M   'P 1'
#
loop_
_entity.id
_entity.type
_entity.pdbx_description
1 polymer ?
#
loop_
_entity_poly.entity_id
_entity_poly.type
_entity_poly.pdbx_seq_one_letter_code
_entity_poly.pdbx_strand_id
1 'polypeptide(L)' 'MAERATIVVQSGDMDKLYSSLIIAKGALAMGIEVCMFFTFWGLERLKKGGLEKG' A
#
# COMPACT_ATOMS: atom_id res chain seq x y z
N MET A 1 11.25 1.65 21.64
CA MET A 1 10.96 0.80 20.46
C MET A 1 10.31 1.69 19.43
N ALA A 2 10.82 1.78 18.20
CA ALA A 2 10.08 2.45 17.14
C ALA A 2 8.81 1.64 16.87
N GLU A 3 7.65 2.29 16.82
CA GLU A 3 6.41 1.62 16.43
C GLU A 3 6.52 1.16 14.97
N ARG A 4 6.02 -0.04 14.67
CA ARG A 4 6.02 -0.60 13.32
C ARG A 4 4.60 -0.97 12.91
N ALA A 5 4.18 -0.51 11.73
CA ALA A 5 2.91 -0.85 11.11
C ALA A 5 3.12 -1.75 9.90
N THR A 6 2.38 -2.86 9.83
CA THR A 6 2.34 -3.74 8.66
C THR A 6 0.97 -3.63 7.99
N ILE A 7 0.96 -3.29 6.70
CA ILE A 7 -0.27 -3.13 5.91
C ILE A 7 -0.28 -4.19 4.81
N VAL A 8 -1.30 -5.05 4.82
CA VAL A 8 -1.51 -6.05 3.77
C VAL A 8 -2.40 -5.42 2.69
N VAL A 9 -1.85 -5.28 1.48
CA VAL A 9 -2.53 -4.69 0.32
C VAL A 9 -2.97 -5.82 -0.61
N GLN A 10 -4.20 -6.27 -0.43
CA GLN A 10 -4.79 -7.40 -1.17
C GLN A 10 -5.69 -6.96 -2.34
N SER A 11 -6.37 -5.82 -2.22
CA SER A 11 -7.29 -5.32 -3.24
C SER A 11 -6.57 -4.58 -4.35
N GLY A 12 -7.08 -4.73 -5.58
CA GLY A 12 -6.69 -3.94 -6.75
C GLY A 12 -7.64 -2.78 -7.07
N ASP A 13 -8.62 -2.49 -6.21
CA ASP A 13 -9.54 -1.38 -6.39
C ASP A 13 -8.84 -0.06 -6.02
N MET A 14 -9.01 0.98 -6.83
CA MET A 14 -8.25 2.22 -6.68
C MET A 14 -8.50 2.92 -5.34
N ASP A 15 -9.74 2.92 -4.86
CA ASP A 15 -10.14 3.51 -3.57
C ASP A 15 -9.41 2.84 -2.38
N LYS A 16 -9.31 1.51 -2.39
CA LYS A 16 -8.62 0.74 -1.33
C LYS A 16 -7.11 0.89 -1.42
N LEU A 17 -6.55 0.91 -2.63
CA LEU A 17 -5.12 1.18 -2.85
C LEU A 17 -4.75 2.56 -2.30
N TYR A 18 -5.48 3.61 -2.69
CA TYR A 18 -5.24 4.96 -2.18
C TYR A 18 -5.40 5.01 -0.66
N SER A 19 -6.43 4.38 -0.11
CA SER A 19 -6.63 4.32 1.35
C SER A 19 -5.41 3.70 2.05
N SER A 20 -4.90 2.56 1.56
CA SER A 20 -3.71 1.90 2.13
C SER A 20 -2.47 2.78 2.07
N LEU A 21 -2.26 3.49 0.95
CA LEU A 21 -1.11 4.39 0.77
C LEU A 21 -1.21 5.66 1.61
N ILE A 22 -2.41 6.21 1.80
CA ILE A 22 -2.64 7.37 2.66
C ILE A 22 -2.33 7.02 4.11
N ILE A 23 -2.83 5.88 4.60
CA ILE A 23 -2.56 5.41 5.96
C ILE A 23 -1.07 5.14 6.16
N ALA A 24 -0.43 4.46 5.20
CA ALA A 24 1.01 4.21 5.22
C ALA A 24 1.81 5.52 5.32
N LYS A 25 1.47 6.52 4.51
CA LYS A 25 2.13 7.83 4.54
C LYS A 25 1.89 8.56 5.86
N GLY A 26 0.67 8.51 6.42
CA GLY A 26 0.37 9.10 7.72
C GLY A 26 1.19 8.48 8.84
N ALA A 27 1.26 7.14 8.89
CA ALA A 27 2.10 6.42 9.84
C ALA A 27 3.59 6.79 9.69
N LEU A 28 4.10 6.82 8.46
CA LEU A 28 5.48 7.23 8.19
C LEU A 28 5.77 8.66 8.64
N ALA A 29 4.83 9.59 8.43
CA ALA A 29 4.96 11.00 8.87
C ALA A 29 4.98 11.14 10.40
N MET A 30 4.40 10.20 11.13
CA MET A 30 4.44 10.13 12.60
C MET A 30 5.71 9.42 13.13
N GLY A 31 6.65 9.05 12.25
CA GLY A 31 7.87 8.33 12.64
C GLY A 31 7.67 6.84 12.90
N ILE A 32 6.53 6.27 12.49
CA ILE A 32 6.25 4.83 12.55
C ILE A 32 6.90 4.16 11.33
N GLU A 33 7.62 3.08 11.54
CA GLU A 33 8.17 2.29 10.45
C GLU A 33 7.04 1.51 9.74
N VAL A 34 6.95 1.62 8.42
CA VAL A 34 5.86 0.99 7.66
C VAL A 34 6.38 -0.11 6.74
N CYS A 35 5.79 -1.30 6.87
CA CYS A 35 5.96 -2.41 5.94
C CYS A 35 4.66 -2.61 5.15
N MET A 36 4.74 -2.59 3.81
CA MET A 36 3.60 -2.87 2.95
C MET A 36 3.79 -4.21 2.25
N PHE A 37 2.86 -5.14 2.46
CA PHE A 37 2.86 -6.45 1.82
C PHE A 37 1.78 -6.52 0.75
N PHE A 38 2.18 -6.44 -0.51
CA PHE A 38 1.28 -6.53 -1.66
C PHE A 38 1.04 -7.99 -2.03
N THR A 39 -0.22 -8.36 -2.19
CA THR A 39 -0.63 -9.73 -2.52
C THR A 39 -1.90 -9.73 -3.38
N PHE A 40 -2.21 -10.88 -4.00
CA PHE A 40 -3.35 -11.06 -4.92
C PHE A 40 -3.46 -9.93 -5.96
N TRP A 41 -4.62 -9.26 -6.04
CA TRP A 41 -4.88 -8.18 -6.99
C TRP A 41 -4.10 -6.90 -6.67
N GLY A 42 -3.68 -6.71 -5.42
CA GLY A 42 -2.77 -5.62 -5.04
C GLY A 42 -1.40 -5.76 -5.72
N LEU A 43 -0.93 -6.99 -5.95
CA LEU A 43 0.34 -7.23 -6.63
C LEU A 43 0.28 -6.87 -8.11
N GLU A 44 -0.84 -7.15 -8.79
CA GLU A 44 -1.04 -6.78 -10.20
C GLU A 44 -0.92 -5.27 -10.43
N ARG A 45 -1.21 -4.46 -9.40
CA ARG A 45 -1.12 -3.00 -9.47
C ARG A 45 0.30 -2.47 -9.35
N LEU A 46 1.28 -3.30 -8.96
CA LEU A 46 2.71 -2.96 -8.99
C LEU A 46 3.37 -3.26 -10.35
N LYS A 47 2.64 -3.87 -11.29
CA LYS A 47 3.18 -4.22 -12.61
C LYS A 47 3.53 -2.95 -13.40
N LYS A 48 4.81 -2.82 -13.78
CA LYS A 48 5.29 -1.72 -14.63
C LYS A 48 4.53 -1.71 -15.96
N GLY A 49 3.99 -0.55 -16.34
CA GLY A 49 3.14 -0.40 -17.54
C GLY A 49 1.73 -1.00 -17.41
N GLY A 50 1.36 -1.57 -16.25
CA GLY A 50 0.03 -2.17 -16.05
C GLY A 50 -1.09 -1.14 -15.88
N LEU A 51 -0.77 0.04 -15.36
CA LEU A 51 -1.72 1.13 -15.12
C LEU A 51 -2.09 1.94 -16.38
N GLU A 52 -1.40 1.70 -17.50
CA GLU A 52 -1.74 2.36 -18.77
C GLU A 52 -3.06 1.87 -19.37
N LYS A 53 -3.61 0.77 -18.82
CA LYS A 53 -4.85 0.15 -19.29
C LYS A 53 -6.08 0.42 -18.41
N GLY A 54 -5.95 1.23 -17.34
CA GLY A 54 -7.02 1.54 -16.39
C GLY A 54 -7.11 0.54 -15.24
#